data_AF-A0A0W7TIT2-F1
#
_entry.id   AF-A0A0W7TIT2-F1
#
_cell.length_a   1.000
_cell.length_b   1.000
_cell.length_c   1.000
_cell.angle_alpha   90.00
_cell.angle_beta   90.00
_cell.angle_gamma   90.00
#
_symmetry.space_group_name_H-M   'P 1'
#
loop_
_entity.id
_entity.type
_entity.pdbx_description
1 polymer ?
#
loop_
_entity_poly.entity_id
_entity_poly.type
_entity_poly.pdbx_seq_one_letter_code
_entity_poly.pdbx_strand_id
1 'polypeptide(L)'
;MKTLIVEDRDFMTAALTGELDSLGRQYTVVASVQEALAAVRAEKERMLVVLDNGVSGGGTEFINGLETIYGTYPGRKDRRMRSSQGPVVIFLRLPGESVPGSNYVKKVLDKPFGSEDFAKALEEAEFGGSSNVSASKKERMQDPVSDLTRRGIVPGEAYVVFEKQPSVVYDVMRTFSAAGYDMFIITAGRAKAVRDSFGLDSASPVFTLRGERYPLGTLIASAREFLKTGYMPVIAIDDLDGIIERCGIDSTMVAVKELIGLRKIKKYTLLASADSDLLSPNERALLTSMMAPYKED
;
A
#
# COMPACT_ATOMS: atom_id res chain seq x y z
N MET A 1 4.30 -4.50 20.14
CA MET A 1 5.58 -4.89 19.52
C MET A 1 6.69 -4.21 20.31
N LYS A 2 7.71 -4.94 20.78
CA LYS A 2 8.83 -4.35 21.53
C LYS A 2 9.81 -3.67 20.57
N THR A 3 10.41 -2.57 21.01
CA THR A 3 11.43 -1.83 20.25
C THR A 3 12.83 -2.18 20.76
N LEU A 4 13.76 -2.49 19.87
CA LEU A 4 15.18 -2.62 20.17
C LEU A 4 15.91 -1.43 19.56
N ILE A 5 16.59 -0.64 20.37
CA ILE A 5 17.42 0.48 19.92
C ILE A 5 18.88 0.00 19.91
N VAL A 6 19.54 0.17 18.77
CA VAL A 6 20.94 -0.17 18.54
C VAL A 6 21.69 1.12 18.23
N GLU A 7 22.21 1.75 19.26
CA GLU A 7 22.86 3.08 19.22
C GLU A 7 23.84 3.17 20.40
N ASP A 8 25.07 3.61 20.13
CA ASP A 8 26.16 3.68 21.11
C ASP A 8 26.45 5.10 21.61
N ARG A 9 25.78 6.13 21.07
CA ARG A 9 25.92 7.52 21.52
C ARG A 9 24.81 7.90 22.49
N ASP A 10 25.19 8.24 23.71
CA ASP A 10 24.29 8.61 24.82
C ASP A 10 23.24 9.65 24.44
N PHE A 11 23.61 10.68 23.68
CA PHE A 11 22.67 11.74 23.30
C PHE A 11 21.59 11.27 22.32
N MET A 12 21.94 10.41 21.36
CA MET A 12 20.97 9.84 20.42
C MET A 12 20.09 8.83 21.14
N THR A 13 20.67 8.01 22.00
CA THR A 13 19.92 7.08 22.85
C THR A 13 18.88 7.84 23.67
N ALA A 14 19.27 8.89 24.39
CA ALA A 14 18.35 9.69 25.20
C ALA A 14 17.22 10.32 24.38
N ALA A 15 17.51 10.80 23.16
CA ALA A 15 16.50 11.35 22.26
C ALA A 15 15.50 10.28 21.80
N LEU A 16 15.99 9.11 21.38
CA LEU A 16 15.15 8.00 20.90
C LEU A 16 14.29 7.42 22.03
N THR A 17 14.87 7.23 23.23
CA THR A 17 14.15 6.71 24.39
C THR A 17 13.11 7.70 24.90
N GLY A 18 13.43 9.00 24.94
CA GLY A 18 12.49 10.04 25.35
C GLY A 18 11.24 10.07 24.46
N GLU A 19 11.41 9.91 23.15
CA GLU A 19 10.28 9.80 22.23
C GLU A 19 9.46 8.53 22.48
N LEU A 20 10.12 7.36 22.61
CA LEU A 20 9.42 6.10 22.86
C LEU A 20 8.69 6.07 24.20
N ASP A 21 9.25 6.70 25.25
CA ASP A 21 8.61 6.88 26.55
C ASP A 21 7.35 7.76 26.43
N SER A 22 7.42 8.85 25.66
CA SER A 22 6.26 9.72 25.40
C SER A 22 5.12 8.99 24.69
N LEU A 23 5.46 7.98 23.88
CA LEU A 23 4.52 7.10 23.18
C LEU A 23 4.08 5.89 24.03
N GLY A 24 4.57 5.75 25.26
CA GLY A 24 4.26 4.62 26.15
C GLY A 24 4.76 3.26 25.63
N ARG A 25 5.83 3.26 24.82
CA ARG A 25 6.36 2.06 24.15
C ARG A 25 7.46 1.41 24.99
N GLN A 26 7.42 0.09 25.07
CA GLN A 26 8.51 -0.68 25.68
C GLN A 26 9.69 -0.78 24.72
N TYR A 27 10.89 -0.49 25.24
CA TYR A 27 12.13 -0.61 24.49
C TYR A 27 13.26 -1.23 25.31
N THR A 28 14.22 -1.78 24.58
CA THR A 28 15.53 -2.21 25.10
C THR A 28 16.60 -1.48 24.30
N VAL A 29 17.64 -0.99 24.97
CA VAL A 29 18.79 -0.33 24.33
C VAL A 29 20.00 -1.26 24.41
N VAL A 30 20.74 -1.36 23.32
CA VAL A 30 22.02 -2.07 23.22
C VAL A 30 23.02 -1.21 22.47
N ALA A 31 24.31 -1.33 22.81
CA ALA A 31 25.37 -0.46 22.29
C ALA A 31 26.21 -1.11 21.18
N SER A 32 25.88 -2.35 20.78
CA SER A 32 26.63 -3.06 19.74
C SER A 32 25.76 -3.97 18.89
N VAL A 33 26.23 -4.24 17.67
CA VAL A 33 25.61 -5.22 16.77
C VAL A 33 25.54 -6.62 17.41
N GLN A 34 26.57 -7.01 18.17
CA GLN A 34 26.64 -8.33 18.81
C GLN A 34 25.53 -8.51 19.85
N GLU A 35 25.33 -7.52 20.72
CA GLU A 35 24.24 -7.51 21.71
C GLU A 35 22.88 -7.48 21.03
N ALA A 36 22.74 -6.69 19.96
CA ALA A 36 21.50 -6.59 19.20
C ALA A 36 21.10 -7.94 18.57
N LEU A 37 22.05 -8.65 17.94
CA LEU A 37 21.79 -9.97 17.37
C LEU A 37 21.48 -11.01 18.45
N ALA A 38 22.11 -10.93 19.63
CA ALA A 38 21.78 -11.79 20.76
C ALA A 38 20.35 -11.53 21.27
N ALA A 39 19.94 -10.27 21.38
CA ALA A 39 18.59 -9.88 21.77
C ALA A 39 17.54 -10.38 20.76
N VAL A 40 17.79 -10.20 19.46
CA VAL A 40 16.92 -10.68 18.38
C VAL A 40 16.77 -12.21 18.39
N ARG A 41 17.83 -12.96 18.72
CA ARG A 41 17.77 -14.43 18.83
C ARG A 41 16.99 -14.90 20.06
N ALA A 42 17.03 -14.14 21.15
CA ALA A 42 16.37 -14.48 22.39
C ALA A 42 14.86 -14.16 22.36
N GLU A 43 14.46 -13.15 21.58
CA GLU A 43 13.07 -12.74 21.48
C GLU A 43 12.27 -13.67 20.55
N LYS A 44 11.10 -14.08 21.01
CA LYS A 44 10.21 -15.00 20.29
C LYS A 44 9.15 -14.28 19.47
N GLU A 45 8.89 -13.03 19.81
CA GLU A 45 7.96 -12.16 19.11
C GLU A 45 8.66 -11.26 18.09
N ARG A 46 7.89 -10.78 17.12
CA ARG A 46 8.40 -9.80 16.15
C ARG A 46 8.78 -8.51 16.87
N MET A 47 9.95 -7.96 16.55
CA MET A 47 10.45 -6.70 17.11
C MET A 47 10.51 -5.60 16.06
N LEU A 48 10.39 -4.35 16.52
CA LEU A 48 10.88 -3.19 15.79
C LEU A 48 12.32 -2.93 16.22
N VAL A 49 13.21 -2.67 15.27
CA VAL A 49 14.62 -2.36 15.52
C VAL A 49 14.92 -0.97 14.97
N VAL A 50 15.39 -0.07 15.83
CA VAL A 50 15.95 1.21 15.44
C VAL A 50 17.46 1.04 15.41
N LEU A 51 18.05 1.07 14.22
CA LEU A 51 19.45 0.70 14.01
C LEU A 51 20.24 1.91 13.52
N ASP A 52 21.20 2.37 14.32
CA ASP A 52 22.19 3.31 13.85
C ASP A 52 23.22 2.64 12.94
N ASN A 53 23.53 3.27 11.80
CA ASN A 53 24.59 2.80 10.91
C ASN A 53 25.98 2.91 11.55
N GLY A 54 26.20 3.94 12.38
CA GLY A 54 27.48 4.25 13.02
C GLY A 54 27.77 3.47 14.31
N VAL A 55 26.87 2.59 14.75
CA VAL A 55 27.06 1.78 15.96
C VAL A 55 28.27 0.86 15.84
N SER A 56 28.96 0.54 16.93
CA SER A 56 30.05 -0.45 16.95
C SER A 56 29.65 -1.80 16.30
N GLY A 57 30.40 -2.16 15.24
CA GLY A 57 30.12 -3.30 14.34
C GLY A 57 29.44 -2.88 13.02
N GLY A 58 28.84 -1.70 12.96
CA GLY A 58 28.23 -1.14 11.75
C GLY A 58 26.84 -1.70 11.45
N GLY A 59 25.92 -0.82 11.07
CA GLY A 59 24.52 -1.20 10.79
C GLY A 59 24.39 -2.24 9.67
N THR A 60 25.30 -2.23 8.69
CA THR A 60 25.31 -3.23 7.61
C THR A 60 25.60 -4.66 8.13
N GLU A 61 26.49 -4.82 9.11
CA GLU A 61 26.79 -6.13 9.69
C GLU A 61 25.60 -6.70 10.44
N PHE A 62 24.82 -5.86 11.13
CA PHE A 62 23.58 -6.30 11.78
C PHE A 62 22.59 -6.85 10.75
N ILE A 63 22.39 -6.16 9.63
CA ILE A 63 21.49 -6.61 8.56
C ILE A 63 21.95 -7.96 7.97
N ASN A 64 23.25 -8.12 7.71
CA ASN A 64 23.80 -9.41 7.27
C ASN A 64 23.63 -10.52 8.33
N GLY A 65 23.75 -10.16 9.61
CA GLY A 65 23.48 -11.04 10.74
C GLY A 65 22.03 -11.51 10.79
N LEU A 66 21.07 -10.63 10.53
CA LEU A 66 19.65 -11.00 10.38
C LEU A 66 19.43 -11.97 9.22
N GLU A 67 20.10 -11.75 8.10
CA GLU A 67 20.05 -12.67 6.96
C GLU A 67 20.64 -14.04 7.30
N THR A 68 21.56 -14.14 8.26
CA THR A 68 22.07 -15.43 8.74
C THR A 68 21.11 -16.08 9.74
N ILE A 69 20.55 -15.31 10.68
CA ILE A 69 19.60 -15.82 11.70
C ILE A 69 18.32 -16.33 11.05
N TYR A 70 17.79 -15.56 10.10
CA TYR A 70 16.53 -15.85 9.43
C TYR A 70 16.74 -16.44 8.02
N GLY A 71 17.99 -16.62 7.58
CA GLY A 71 18.32 -17.16 6.26
C GLY A 71 19.33 -18.29 6.28
N THR A 72 18.80 -19.50 6.07
CA THR A 72 19.24 -20.48 5.06
C THR A 72 18.23 -21.64 5.07
N TYR A 73 17.17 -21.54 4.26
CA TYR A 73 16.32 -22.70 3.94
C TYR A 73 15.90 -22.65 2.47
N PRO A 74 16.03 -23.76 1.72
CA PRO A 74 15.70 -23.83 0.32
C PRO A 74 14.19 -24.02 0.12
N GLY A 75 13.42 -22.93 0.04
CA GLY A 75 11.97 -23.03 -0.20
C GLY A 75 11.22 -21.69 -0.37
N ARG A 76 10.29 -21.61 -1.35
CA ARG A 76 9.43 -20.43 -1.63
C ARG A 76 8.40 -20.13 -0.54
N LYS A 77 7.87 -21.15 0.15
CA LYS A 77 6.91 -20.98 1.27
C LYS A 77 7.58 -20.37 2.51
N ASP A 78 8.84 -20.74 2.75
CA ASP A 78 9.58 -20.28 3.93
C ASP A 78 10.00 -18.82 3.83
N ARG A 79 10.14 -18.26 2.62
CA ARG A 79 10.41 -16.82 2.43
C ARG A 79 9.24 -15.91 2.81
N ARG A 80 7.99 -16.35 2.62
CA ARG A 80 6.77 -15.59 2.99
C ARG A 80 6.51 -15.60 4.49
N MET A 81 6.80 -16.69 5.20
CA MET A 81 6.72 -16.71 6.67
C MET A 81 7.78 -15.81 7.34
N ARG A 82 8.93 -15.59 6.69
CA ARG A 82 10.04 -14.77 7.22
C ARG A 82 9.77 -13.27 7.18
N SER A 83 9.17 -12.75 6.10
CA SER A 83 8.80 -11.33 6.03
C SER A 83 7.75 -10.93 7.07
N SER A 84 7.01 -11.90 7.59
CA SER A 84 6.04 -11.73 8.68
C SER A 84 6.58 -12.05 10.08
N GLN A 85 7.76 -12.68 10.21
CA GLN A 85 8.33 -13.10 11.52
C GLN A 85 9.65 -12.41 11.90
N GLY A 86 10.46 -11.98 10.92
CA GLY A 86 11.70 -11.25 11.20
C GLY A 86 11.44 -9.80 11.66
N PRO A 87 12.45 -9.16 12.29
CA PRO A 87 12.31 -7.81 12.80
C PRO A 87 12.06 -6.80 11.68
N VAL A 88 11.38 -5.71 12.03
CA VAL A 88 11.22 -4.52 11.21
C VAL A 88 12.33 -3.55 11.56
N VAL A 89 13.12 -3.10 10.59
CA VAL A 89 14.25 -2.19 10.84
C VAL A 89 13.96 -0.78 10.33
N ILE A 90 14.15 0.20 11.22
CA ILE A 90 14.33 1.62 10.90
C ILE A 90 15.83 1.88 10.92
N PHE A 91 16.39 2.24 9.77
CA PHE A 91 17.82 2.44 9.59
C PHE A 91 18.17 3.92 9.69
N LEU A 92 18.94 4.31 10.70
CA LEU A 92 19.41 5.68 10.87
C LEU A 92 20.77 5.82 10.20
N ARG A 93 20.95 6.86 9.39
CA ARG A 93 22.22 7.11 8.69
C ARG A 93 22.55 8.59 8.60
N LEU A 94 23.80 8.92 8.27
CA LEU A 94 24.14 10.25 7.80
C LEU A 94 23.78 10.41 6.31
N PRO A 95 23.48 11.64 5.85
CA PRO A 95 23.23 11.92 4.44
C PRO A 95 24.41 11.46 3.57
N GLY A 96 24.12 10.67 2.54
CA GLY A 96 25.13 10.12 1.63
C GLY A 96 25.68 8.74 2.02
N GLU A 97 25.38 8.23 3.21
CA GLU A 97 25.73 6.85 3.58
C GLU A 97 24.86 5.84 2.84
N SER A 98 25.46 4.72 2.42
CA SER A 98 24.75 3.64 1.73
C SER A 98 23.82 2.90 2.67
N VAL A 99 22.65 2.51 2.17
CA VAL A 99 21.70 1.64 2.89
C VAL A 99 21.83 0.22 2.35
N PRO A 100 21.99 -0.80 3.21
CA PRO A 100 22.04 -2.18 2.77
C PRO A 100 20.69 -2.61 2.17
N GLY A 101 20.72 -3.25 1.00
CA GLY A 101 19.53 -3.77 0.33
C GLY A 101 18.98 -5.00 1.04
N SER A 102 18.03 -4.83 1.95
CA SER A 102 17.42 -5.95 2.69
C SER A 102 15.92 -5.77 2.91
N ASN A 103 15.20 -6.88 2.96
CA ASN A 103 13.74 -6.87 3.19
C ASN A 103 13.35 -6.50 4.63
N TYR A 104 14.30 -6.53 5.57
CA TYR A 104 14.08 -6.13 6.97
C TYR A 104 14.09 -4.61 7.14
N VAL A 105 14.85 -3.88 6.31
CA VAL A 105 14.86 -2.41 6.33
C VAL A 105 13.57 -1.90 5.71
N LYS A 106 12.72 -1.29 6.54
CA LYS A 106 11.44 -0.72 6.12
C LYS A 106 11.49 0.80 6.01
N LYS A 107 12.32 1.43 6.82
CA LYS A 107 12.49 2.87 6.83
C LYS A 107 13.95 3.24 6.94
N VAL A 108 14.27 4.40 6.38
CA VAL A 108 15.57 5.04 6.47
C VAL A 108 15.33 6.45 6.97
N LEU A 109 16.09 6.87 7.98
CA LEU A 109 16.02 8.20 8.57
C LEU A 109 17.40 8.85 8.45
N ASP A 110 17.46 9.98 7.74
CA ASP A 110 18.68 10.75 7.60
C ASP A 110 18.88 11.65 8.82
N LYS A 111 20.08 11.64 9.41
CA LYS A 111 20.46 12.50 10.55
C LYS A 111 20.91 13.88 10.06
N PRO A 112 20.51 14.99 10.70
CA PRO A 112 19.61 15.07 11.86
C PRO A 112 18.13 14.93 11.47
N PHE A 113 17.33 14.37 12.38
CA PHE A 113 15.88 14.22 12.23
C PHE A 113 15.17 14.72 13.49
N GLY A 114 13.93 15.19 13.35
CA GLY A 114 13.10 15.62 14.49
C GLY A 114 12.32 14.47 15.13
N SER A 115 11.73 14.73 16.30
CA SER A 115 10.77 13.83 16.95
C SER A 115 9.63 13.42 16.02
N GLU A 116 9.08 14.36 15.24
CA GLU A 116 8.01 14.08 14.28
C GLU A 116 8.45 13.10 13.18
N ASP A 117 9.68 13.24 12.67
CA ASP A 117 10.23 12.36 11.64
C ASP A 117 10.45 10.95 12.18
N PHE A 118 10.93 10.84 13.43
CA PHE A 118 11.14 9.55 14.09
C PHE A 118 9.81 8.86 14.44
N ALA A 119 8.83 9.60 14.99
CA ALA A 119 7.49 9.09 15.24
C ALA A 119 6.81 8.60 13.96
N LYS A 120 6.96 9.36 12.87
CA LYS A 120 6.49 8.96 11.53
C LYS A 120 7.20 7.71 11.03
N ALA A 121 8.51 7.62 11.17
CA ALA A 121 9.26 6.42 10.79
C ALA A 121 8.84 5.20 11.60
N LEU A 122 8.54 5.36 12.90
CA LEU A 122 7.98 4.31 13.76
C LEU A 122 6.64 3.82 13.21
N GLU A 123 5.69 4.73 13.00
CA GLU A 123 4.37 4.39 12.48
C GLU A 123 4.47 3.69 11.10
N GLU A 124 5.25 4.24 10.19
CA GLU A 124 5.40 3.70 8.85
C GLU A 124 6.12 2.34 8.82
N ALA A 125 7.06 2.11 9.74
CA ALA A 125 7.75 0.83 9.87
C ALA A 125 6.81 -0.26 10.42
N GLU A 126 5.92 0.08 11.35
CA GLU A 126 4.96 -0.85 11.93
C GLU A 126 3.82 -1.21 10.98
N PHE A 127 3.30 -0.23 10.24
CA PHE A 127 2.11 -0.38 9.40
C PHE A 127 2.42 -0.47 7.89
N GLY A 128 3.69 -0.38 7.48
CA GLY A 128 4.15 -0.72 6.13
C GLY A 128 3.87 0.32 5.03
N GLY A 129 3.85 1.61 5.37
CA GLY A 129 3.51 2.69 4.42
C GLY A 129 4.71 3.54 3.99
N SER A 130 5.06 3.55 2.70
CA SER A 130 5.93 4.53 2.07
C SER A 130 5.18 5.83 1.79
N SER A 131 5.36 6.87 2.61
CA SER A 131 4.89 8.22 2.27
C SER A 131 6.00 9.04 1.61
N ASN A 132 5.82 9.31 0.32
CA ASN A 132 6.41 10.47 -0.33
C ASN A 132 5.24 11.36 -0.74
N VAL A 133 4.74 12.21 0.16
CA VAL A 133 4.11 13.47 -0.23
C VAL A 133 4.41 14.51 0.85
N SER A 134 4.98 15.61 0.38
CA SER A 134 5.29 16.85 1.06
C SER A 134 4.17 17.36 1.97
N ALA A 135 4.61 17.96 3.07
CA ALA A 135 3.80 18.71 4.03
C ALA A 135 2.91 19.77 3.35
N SER A 136 1.61 19.52 3.32
CA SER A 136 0.57 20.54 3.51
C SER A 136 -0.80 19.85 3.58
N LYS A 137 -1.62 20.24 4.56
CA LYS A 137 -2.96 19.71 4.92
C LYS A 137 -2.99 18.37 5.66
N LYS A 138 -2.71 18.47 6.96
CA LYS A 138 -3.35 17.66 8.01
C LYS A 138 -4.87 17.72 7.83
N GLU A 139 -5.46 16.62 7.38
CA GLU A 139 -6.77 16.22 7.87
C GLU A 139 -6.63 14.86 8.54
N ARG A 140 -7.14 14.81 9.77
CA ARG A 140 -7.20 13.68 10.70
C ARG A 140 -7.24 12.33 9.97
N MET A 141 -6.30 11.44 10.31
CA MET A 141 -6.36 10.03 9.92
C MET A 141 -7.55 9.40 10.64
N GLN A 142 -8.73 9.59 10.04
CA GLN A 142 -9.97 8.93 10.42
C GLN A 142 -9.90 7.49 9.94
N ASP A 143 -10.62 6.62 10.64
CA ASP A 143 -10.97 5.29 10.19
C ASP A 143 -11.23 5.30 8.66
N PRO A 144 -10.58 4.43 7.86
CA PRO A 144 -10.70 4.44 6.40
C PRO A 144 -12.16 4.38 5.89
N VAL A 145 -13.08 3.77 6.65
CA VAL A 145 -14.51 3.78 6.34
C VAL A 145 -15.13 5.17 6.56
N SER A 146 -14.69 5.87 7.59
CA SER A 146 -15.04 7.27 7.85
C SER A 146 -14.46 8.21 6.77
N ASP A 147 -13.26 7.94 6.25
CA ASP A 147 -12.67 8.71 5.13
C ASP A 147 -13.46 8.51 3.82
N LEU A 148 -13.86 7.26 3.51
CA LEU A 148 -14.76 6.99 2.37
C LEU A 148 -16.09 7.73 2.50
N THR A 149 -16.67 7.72 3.70
CA THR A 149 -17.95 8.42 3.98
C THR A 149 -17.80 9.92 3.81
N ARG A 150 -16.70 10.50 4.30
CA ARG A 150 -16.39 11.93 4.15
C ARG A 150 -16.20 12.31 2.68
N ARG A 151 -15.62 11.42 1.87
CA ARG A 151 -15.48 11.57 0.42
C ARG A 151 -16.81 11.36 -0.33
N GLY A 152 -17.93 11.14 0.36
CA GLY A 152 -19.23 10.87 -0.28
C GLY A 152 -19.31 9.50 -0.96
N ILE A 153 -18.39 8.59 -0.64
CA ILE A 153 -18.36 7.24 -1.20
C ILE A 153 -19.04 6.28 -0.25
N VAL A 154 -20.10 5.66 -0.75
CA VAL A 154 -20.85 4.61 -0.05
C VAL A 154 -20.35 3.25 -0.55
N PRO A 155 -19.76 2.41 0.32
CA PRO A 155 -19.33 1.08 -0.07
C PRO A 155 -20.46 0.24 -0.69
N GLY A 156 -20.12 -0.44 -1.78
CA GLY A 156 -21.03 -1.29 -2.50
C GLY A 156 -21.86 -0.60 -3.57
N GLU A 157 -21.61 0.69 -3.86
CA GLU A 157 -22.20 1.45 -4.98
C GLU A 157 -21.27 1.54 -6.20
N ALA A 158 -21.78 2.05 -7.33
CA ALA A 158 -21.02 2.20 -8.56
C ALA A 158 -20.77 3.68 -8.85
N TYR A 159 -19.50 4.06 -9.04
CA TYR A 159 -19.06 5.43 -9.25
C TYR A 159 -18.22 5.59 -10.51
N VAL A 160 -18.48 6.65 -11.25
CA VAL A 160 -17.62 7.11 -12.35
C VAL A 160 -16.95 8.42 -11.96
N VAL A 161 -15.63 8.48 -12.09
CA VAL A 161 -14.80 9.66 -11.89
C VAL A 161 -14.48 10.22 -13.26
N PHE A 162 -14.89 11.46 -13.51
CA PHE A 162 -14.60 12.14 -14.77
C PHE A 162 -13.33 12.98 -14.62
N GLU A 163 -12.21 12.49 -15.14
CA GLU A 163 -10.89 13.10 -14.97
C GLU A 163 -9.96 12.82 -16.16
N LYS A 164 -9.09 13.78 -16.51
CA LYS A 164 -8.12 13.62 -17.62
C LYS A 164 -6.94 12.72 -17.28
N GLN A 165 -6.61 12.66 -16.00
CA GLN A 165 -5.57 11.80 -15.45
C GLN A 165 -6.19 11.09 -14.25
N PRO A 166 -5.97 9.78 -14.06
CA PRO A 166 -6.68 8.97 -13.06
C PRO A 166 -6.20 9.22 -11.62
N SER A 167 -6.04 10.47 -11.21
CA SER A 167 -5.51 10.86 -9.90
C SER A 167 -6.50 10.63 -8.77
N VAL A 168 -7.75 11.05 -8.97
CA VAL A 168 -8.82 10.99 -7.99
C VAL A 168 -9.25 9.54 -7.79
N VAL A 169 -9.44 8.78 -8.87
CA VAL A 169 -9.76 7.35 -8.75
C VAL A 169 -8.64 6.60 -8.02
N TYR A 170 -7.37 6.96 -8.24
CA TYR A 170 -6.24 6.34 -7.56
C TYR A 170 -6.22 6.65 -6.06
N ASP A 171 -6.53 7.89 -5.67
CA ASP A 171 -6.62 8.24 -4.26
C ASP A 171 -7.79 7.54 -3.56
N VAL A 172 -8.95 7.44 -4.21
CA VAL A 172 -10.09 6.65 -3.71
C VAL A 172 -9.72 5.16 -3.57
N MET A 173 -9.03 4.60 -4.57
CA MET A 173 -8.54 3.22 -4.55
C MET A 173 -7.57 2.98 -3.38
N ARG A 174 -6.69 3.94 -3.08
CA ARG A 174 -5.80 3.86 -1.91
C ARG A 174 -6.57 3.83 -0.61
N THR A 175 -7.62 4.64 -0.47
CA THR A 175 -8.47 4.61 0.73
C THR A 175 -9.14 3.24 0.89
N PHE A 176 -9.67 2.64 -0.18
CA PHE A 176 -10.23 1.28 -0.12
C PHE A 176 -9.19 0.22 0.24
N SER A 177 -7.99 0.29 -0.35
CA SER A 177 -6.88 -0.62 -0.04
C SER A 177 -6.48 -0.51 1.44
N ALA A 178 -6.30 0.71 1.95
CA ALA A 178 -5.99 0.97 3.36
C ALA A 178 -7.10 0.53 4.32
N ALA A 179 -8.35 0.53 3.86
CA ALA A 179 -9.51 0.02 4.60
C ALA A 179 -9.61 -1.52 4.62
N GLY A 180 -8.70 -2.24 3.95
CA GLY A 180 -8.68 -3.69 3.90
C GLY A 180 -9.71 -4.31 2.94
N TYR A 181 -10.18 -3.55 1.94
CA TYR A 181 -11.09 -4.07 0.93
C TYR A 181 -10.32 -4.90 -0.10
N ASP A 182 -10.87 -6.04 -0.50
CA ASP A 182 -10.29 -6.80 -1.60
C ASP A 182 -10.49 -6.04 -2.91
N MET A 183 -9.41 -5.90 -3.68
CA MET A 183 -9.41 -5.12 -4.92
C MET A 183 -9.13 -5.97 -6.17
N PHE A 184 -9.94 -5.77 -7.20
CA PHE A 184 -9.69 -6.23 -8.56
C PHE A 184 -9.52 -5.03 -9.49
N ILE A 185 -8.29 -4.84 -9.99
CA ILE A 185 -7.96 -3.67 -10.83
C ILE A 185 -7.91 -4.08 -12.30
N ILE A 186 -8.61 -3.34 -13.15
CA ILE A 186 -8.61 -3.44 -14.60
C ILE A 186 -7.82 -2.24 -15.12
N THR A 187 -6.75 -2.50 -15.87
CA THR A 187 -5.76 -1.46 -16.21
C THR A 187 -4.98 -1.77 -17.48
N ALA A 188 -4.53 -0.74 -18.19
CA ALA A 188 -3.52 -0.88 -19.24
C ALA A 188 -2.08 -1.00 -18.67
N GLY A 189 -1.90 -0.68 -17.38
CA GLY A 189 -0.62 -0.69 -16.69
C GLY A 189 -0.04 -2.09 -16.43
N ARG A 190 1.25 -2.14 -16.09
CA ARG A 190 1.91 -3.38 -15.68
C ARG A 190 1.36 -3.81 -14.32
N ALA A 191 0.84 -5.03 -14.23
CA ALA A 191 0.21 -5.55 -13.03
C ALA A 191 1.07 -5.47 -11.75
N LYS A 192 2.41 -5.58 -11.85
CA LYS A 192 3.30 -5.37 -10.70
C LYS A 192 3.29 -3.91 -10.23
N ALA A 193 3.50 -2.97 -11.15
CA ALA A 193 3.57 -1.54 -10.83
C ALA A 193 2.25 -1.02 -10.23
N VAL A 194 1.11 -1.51 -10.75
CA VAL A 194 -0.21 -1.17 -10.24
C VAL A 194 -0.38 -1.68 -8.81
N ARG A 195 -0.04 -2.94 -8.52
CA ARG A 195 -0.10 -3.46 -7.14
C ARG A 195 0.78 -2.67 -6.18
N ASP A 196 2.03 -2.42 -6.58
CA ASP A 196 3.00 -1.67 -5.79
C ASP A 196 2.47 -0.25 -5.47
N SER A 197 1.75 0.38 -6.41
CA SER A 197 1.19 1.75 -6.26
C SER A 197 0.04 1.85 -5.26
N PHE A 198 -0.62 0.73 -4.96
CA PHE A 198 -1.77 0.65 -4.04
C PHE A 198 -1.47 -0.19 -2.79
N GLY A 199 -0.22 -0.64 -2.59
CA GLY A 199 0.14 -1.51 -1.48
C GLY A 199 -0.56 -2.88 -1.52
N LEU A 200 -0.96 -3.34 -2.70
CA LEU A 200 -1.72 -4.59 -2.85
C LEU A 200 -0.80 -5.81 -2.86
N ASP A 201 -1.32 -6.92 -2.34
CA ASP A 201 -0.63 -8.20 -2.36
C ASP A 201 -0.33 -8.69 -3.77
N SER A 202 0.77 -9.42 -3.93
CA SER A 202 1.13 -10.08 -5.20
C SER A 202 0.03 -11.02 -5.75
N ALA A 203 -0.86 -11.49 -4.87
CA ALA A 203 -2.01 -12.32 -5.21
C ALA A 203 -3.27 -11.51 -5.57
N SER A 204 -3.31 -10.20 -5.28
CA SER A 204 -4.42 -9.34 -5.63
C SER A 204 -4.62 -9.37 -7.15
N PRO A 205 -5.84 -9.67 -7.61
CA PRO A 205 -6.09 -9.89 -9.01
C PRO A 205 -6.02 -8.56 -9.77
N VAL A 206 -5.25 -8.56 -10.85
CA VAL A 206 -5.14 -7.43 -11.78
C VAL A 206 -5.37 -7.94 -13.18
N PHE A 207 -6.33 -7.36 -13.88
CA PHE A 207 -6.62 -7.63 -15.28
C PHE A 207 -5.92 -6.60 -16.14
N THR A 208 -4.80 -6.99 -16.75
CA THR A 208 -4.11 -6.12 -17.71
C THR A 208 -4.78 -6.19 -19.07
N LEU A 209 -5.27 -5.04 -19.54
CA LEU A 209 -5.84 -4.87 -20.88
C LEU A 209 -4.74 -5.03 -21.94
N ARG A 210 -4.88 -6.01 -22.83
CA ARG A 210 -3.89 -6.35 -23.87
C ARG A 210 -4.56 -6.72 -25.19
N GLY A 211 -3.86 -6.50 -26.30
CA GLY A 211 -4.31 -6.83 -27.65
C GLY A 211 -4.94 -5.64 -28.38
N GLU A 212 -5.22 -5.82 -29.67
CA GLU A 212 -5.86 -4.80 -30.53
C GLU A 212 -7.30 -4.52 -30.08
N ARG A 213 -8.03 -5.56 -29.67
CA ARG A 213 -9.35 -5.46 -29.04
C ARG A 213 -9.29 -6.13 -27.68
N TYR A 214 -9.73 -5.42 -26.63
CA TYR A 214 -9.67 -5.97 -25.28
C TYR A 214 -10.71 -7.08 -25.07
N PRO A 215 -10.36 -8.18 -24.37
CA PRO A 215 -11.24 -9.33 -24.21
C PRO A 215 -12.28 -9.07 -23.09
N LEU A 216 -13.30 -8.26 -23.39
CA LEU A 216 -14.33 -7.83 -22.43
C LEU A 216 -15.08 -9.00 -21.76
N GLY A 217 -15.39 -10.06 -22.51
CA GLY A 217 -16.02 -11.25 -21.93
C GLY A 217 -15.14 -11.96 -20.88
N THR A 218 -13.83 -12.03 -21.13
CA THR A 218 -12.87 -12.62 -20.17
C THR A 218 -12.67 -11.72 -18.95
N LEU A 219 -12.68 -10.40 -19.14
CA LEU A 219 -12.67 -9.42 -18.06
C LEU A 219 -13.86 -9.64 -17.13
N ILE A 220 -15.08 -9.73 -17.68
CA ILE A 220 -16.31 -9.93 -16.92
C ILE A 220 -16.32 -11.28 -16.22
N ALA A 221 -15.81 -12.34 -16.87
CA ALA A 221 -15.65 -13.65 -16.24
C ALA A 221 -14.66 -13.61 -15.06
N SER A 222 -13.55 -12.88 -15.20
CA SER A 222 -12.53 -12.72 -14.15
C SER A 222 -13.07 -11.92 -12.97
N ALA A 223 -13.81 -10.83 -13.24
CA ALA A 223 -14.54 -10.08 -12.21
C ALA A 223 -15.52 -10.96 -11.44
N ARG A 224 -16.31 -11.78 -12.15
CA ARG A 224 -17.25 -12.72 -11.53
C ARG A 224 -16.54 -13.73 -10.63
N GLU A 225 -15.39 -14.25 -11.05
CA GLU A 225 -14.62 -15.19 -10.24
C GLU A 225 -14.08 -14.54 -8.97
N PHE A 226 -13.49 -13.34 -9.09
CA PHE A 226 -13.03 -12.54 -7.96
C PHE A 226 -14.13 -12.32 -6.91
N LEU A 227 -15.34 -11.98 -7.35
CA LEU A 227 -16.47 -11.72 -6.44
C LEU A 227 -16.87 -12.95 -5.61
N LYS A 228 -16.61 -14.18 -6.07
CA LYS A 228 -16.95 -15.38 -5.29
C LYS A 228 -16.22 -15.42 -3.94
N THR A 229 -14.97 -14.99 -3.92
CA THR A 229 -14.11 -15.11 -2.73
C THR A 229 -13.83 -13.76 -2.04
N GLY A 230 -13.93 -12.63 -2.76
CA GLY A 230 -13.52 -11.33 -2.23
C GLY A 230 -14.29 -10.85 -1.00
N TYR A 231 -13.60 -10.47 0.07
CA TYR A 231 -14.16 -9.82 1.25
C TYR A 231 -14.30 -8.32 1.00
N MET A 232 -15.53 -7.80 1.13
CA MET A 232 -15.87 -6.40 0.78
C MET A 232 -15.26 -5.96 -0.57
N PRO A 233 -15.68 -6.56 -1.69
CA PRO A 233 -14.95 -6.42 -2.95
C PRO A 233 -15.10 -5.04 -3.60
N VAL A 234 -14.01 -4.57 -4.21
CA VAL A 234 -13.94 -3.39 -5.07
C VAL A 234 -13.41 -3.80 -6.43
N ILE A 235 -14.10 -3.40 -7.49
CA ILE A 235 -13.61 -3.50 -8.87
C ILE A 235 -13.30 -2.08 -9.35
N ALA A 236 -12.09 -1.85 -9.83
CA ALA A 236 -11.66 -0.55 -10.33
C ALA A 236 -11.20 -0.64 -11.78
N ILE A 237 -11.69 0.27 -12.63
CA ILE A 237 -11.25 0.45 -14.02
C ILE A 237 -10.54 1.81 -14.07
N ASP A 238 -9.21 1.80 -14.23
CA ASP A 238 -8.45 3.06 -14.24
C ASP A 238 -8.32 3.72 -15.61
N ASP A 239 -8.66 2.99 -16.68
CA ASP A 239 -8.52 3.43 -18.06
C ASP A 239 -9.75 2.99 -18.87
N LEU A 240 -10.92 3.55 -18.54
CA LEU A 240 -12.15 3.25 -19.29
C LEU A 240 -12.05 3.79 -20.72
N ASP A 241 -11.33 4.90 -20.92
CA ASP A 241 -11.12 5.53 -22.23
C ASP A 241 -10.38 4.60 -23.18
N GLY A 242 -9.28 3.98 -22.72
CA GLY A 242 -8.57 2.98 -23.51
C GLY A 242 -9.46 1.80 -23.91
N ILE A 243 -10.45 1.44 -23.09
CA ILE A 243 -11.45 0.42 -23.44
C ILE A 243 -12.38 0.94 -24.55
N ILE A 244 -12.87 2.17 -24.44
CA ILE A 244 -13.75 2.81 -25.44
C ILE A 244 -13.03 2.90 -26.78
N GLU A 245 -11.78 3.37 -26.79
CA GLU A 245 -10.99 3.53 -28.01
C GLU A 245 -10.80 2.20 -28.76
N ARG A 246 -10.56 1.10 -28.03
CA ARG A 246 -10.26 -0.20 -28.66
C ARG A 246 -11.46 -1.09 -28.91
N CYS A 247 -12.52 -0.94 -28.13
CA CYS A 247 -13.69 -1.81 -28.21
C CYS A 247 -14.93 -1.13 -28.79
N GLY A 248 -14.93 0.20 -28.86
CA GLY A 248 -16.08 1.03 -29.18
C GLY A 248 -16.97 1.29 -27.97
N ILE A 249 -17.69 2.41 -28.01
CA ILE A 249 -18.53 2.88 -26.91
C ILE A 249 -19.63 1.88 -26.56
N ASP A 250 -20.35 1.34 -27.55
CA ASP A 250 -21.47 0.41 -27.32
C ASP A 250 -21.03 -0.85 -26.58
N SER A 251 -19.92 -1.46 -27.02
CA SER A 251 -19.36 -2.66 -26.39
C SER A 251 -18.89 -2.38 -24.97
N THR A 252 -18.34 -1.18 -24.75
CA THR A 252 -17.87 -0.74 -23.42
C THR A 252 -19.05 -0.53 -22.47
N MET A 253 -20.11 0.14 -22.92
CA MET A 253 -21.32 0.37 -22.12
C MET A 253 -22.02 -0.95 -21.77
N VAL A 254 -22.06 -1.92 -22.70
CA VAL A 254 -22.55 -3.27 -22.41
C VAL A 254 -21.70 -3.93 -21.33
N ALA A 255 -20.37 -3.86 -21.43
CA ALA A 255 -19.48 -4.45 -20.43
C ALA A 255 -19.63 -3.80 -19.04
N VAL A 256 -19.72 -2.46 -18.96
CA VAL A 256 -19.98 -1.73 -17.71
C VAL A 256 -21.33 -2.16 -17.12
N LYS A 257 -22.38 -2.24 -17.94
CA LYS A 257 -23.72 -2.69 -17.52
C LYS A 257 -23.70 -4.13 -17.01
N GLU A 258 -22.95 -5.02 -17.65
CA GLU A 258 -22.79 -6.40 -17.21
C GLU A 258 -22.04 -6.51 -15.89
N LEU A 259 -20.96 -5.74 -15.72
CA LEU A 259 -20.24 -5.63 -14.44
C LEU A 259 -21.19 -5.17 -13.34
N ILE A 260 -21.89 -4.04 -13.52
CA ILE A 260 -22.90 -3.55 -12.56
C ILE A 260 -23.95 -4.62 -12.29
N GLY A 261 -24.36 -5.38 -13.30
CA GLY A 261 -25.27 -6.51 -13.18
C GLY A 261 -24.77 -7.62 -12.23
N LEU A 262 -23.46 -7.79 -12.05
CA LEU A 262 -22.87 -8.71 -11.08
C LEU A 262 -23.20 -8.33 -9.63
N ARG A 263 -23.65 -7.10 -9.34
CA ARG A 263 -24.14 -6.70 -8.01
C ARG A 263 -25.34 -7.53 -7.56
N LYS A 264 -26.07 -8.16 -8.49
CA LYS A 264 -27.13 -9.14 -8.19
C LYS A 264 -26.61 -10.44 -7.56
N ILE A 265 -25.32 -10.75 -7.75
CA ILE A 265 -24.65 -11.94 -7.22
C ILE A 265 -24.03 -11.62 -5.85
N LYS A 266 -23.33 -10.47 -5.75
CA LYS A 266 -22.71 -10.01 -4.50
C LYS A 266 -22.58 -8.50 -4.53
N LYS A 267 -22.90 -7.82 -3.42
CA LYS A 267 -22.70 -6.37 -3.29
C LYS A 267 -21.20 -6.05 -3.32
N TYR A 268 -20.80 -5.11 -4.16
CA TYR A 268 -19.41 -4.71 -4.37
C TYR A 268 -19.36 -3.26 -4.87
N THR A 269 -18.24 -2.56 -4.64
CA THR A 269 -18.04 -1.19 -5.16
C THR A 269 -17.46 -1.26 -6.57
N LEU A 270 -18.05 -0.56 -7.53
CA LEU A 270 -17.45 -0.37 -8.86
C LEU A 270 -16.90 1.06 -8.97
N LEU A 271 -15.64 1.19 -9.34
CA LEU A 271 -15.01 2.48 -9.65
C LEU A 271 -14.57 2.47 -11.10
N ALA A 272 -14.84 3.55 -11.83
CA ALA A 272 -14.30 3.74 -13.18
C ALA A 272 -13.78 5.17 -13.35
N SER A 273 -12.62 5.33 -13.96
CA SER A 273 -12.10 6.61 -14.43
C SER A 273 -12.30 6.75 -15.94
N ALA A 274 -12.79 7.91 -16.37
CA ALA A 274 -12.95 8.26 -17.77
C ALA A 274 -12.68 9.75 -18.00
N ASP A 275 -12.03 10.09 -19.10
CA ASP A 275 -11.80 11.45 -19.53
C ASP A 275 -13.11 12.07 -20.04
N SER A 276 -13.58 13.11 -19.36
CA SER A 276 -14.80 13.82 -19.72
C SER A 276 -14.77 14.45 -21.11
N ASP A 277 -13.58 14.76 -21.62
CA ASP A 277 -13.39 15.46 -22.88
C ASP A 277 -13.45 14.51 -24.09
N LEU A 278 -13.19 13.22 -23.85
CA LEU A 278 -13.28 12.16 -24.87
C LEU A 278 -14.73 11.65 -25.05
N LEU A 279 -15.61 11.97 -24.10
CA LEU A 279 -17.00 11.53 -24.13
C LEU A 279 -17.96 12.64 -24.56
N SER A 280 -18.80 12.33 -25.55
CA SER A 280 -19.94 13.18 -25.90
C SER A 280 -20.90 13.34 -24.71
N PRO A 281 -21.72 14.41 -24.69
CA PRO A 281 -22.72 14.61 -23.64
C PRO A 281 -23.68 13.42 -23.47
N ASN A 282 -24.04 12.74 -24.57
CA ASN A 282 -24.92 11.58 -24.54
C ASN A 282 -24.25 10.37 -23.89
N GLU A 283 -22.96 10.15 -24.15
CA GLU A 283 -22.19 9.04 -23.57
C GLU A 283 -21.95 9.25 -22.07
N ARG A 284 -21.68 10.49 -21.66
CA ARG A 284 -21.63 10.87 -20.24
C ARG A 284 -22.97 10.65 -19.57
N ALA A 285 -24.07 11.10 -20.18
CA ALA A 285 -25.42 10.89 -19.67
C ALA A 285 -25.72 9.39 -19.49
N LEU A 286 -25.34 8.56 -20.47
CA LEU A 286 -25.50 7.11 -20.40
C LEU A 286 -24.71 6.50 -19.22
N LEU A 287 -23.42 6.84 -19.05
CA LEU A 287 -22.64 6.38 -17.89
C LEU A 287 -23.26 6.81 -16.57
N THR A 288 -23.65 8.09 -16.46
CA THR A 288 -24.26 8.63 -15.24
C THR A 288 -25.66 8.07 -14.94
N SER A 289 -26.33 7.47 -15.93
CA SER A 289 -27.59 6.75 -15.70
C SER A 289 -27.38 5.37 -15.07
N MET A 290 -26.16 4.82 -15.15
CA MET A 290 -25.80 3.52 -14.59
C MET A 290 -24.94 3.65 -13.32
N MET A 291 -24.18 4.73 -13.19
CA MET A 291 -23.19 4.96 -12.14
C MET A 291 -23.35 6.38 -11.57
N ALA A 292 -23.13 6.54 -10.27
CA ALA A 292 -23.11 7.87 -9.67
C ALA A 292 -21.85 8.63 -10.12
N PRO A 293 -21.94 9.87 -10.63
CA PRO A 293 -20.76 10.68 -10.85
C PRO A 293 -20.13 11.02 -9.51
N TYR A 294 -18.85 10.69 -9.33
CA TYR A 294 -18.07 11.15 -8.19
C TYR A 294 -17.74 12.63 -8.36
N LYS A 295 -17.94 13.40 -7.29
CA LYS A 295 -17.50 14.79 -7.19
C LYS A 295 -16.78 14.93 -5.87
N GLU A 296 -15.57 15.47 -5.92
CA GLU A 296 -14.87 15.92 -4.72
C GLU A 296 -15.45 17.31 -4.39
N ASP A 297 -16.07 17.44 -3.21
CA ASP A 297 -16.61 18.71 -2.72
C ASP A 297 -15.50 19.71 -2.35
#